data_AF-A0A2V6GF04-F1
#
_entry.id   AF-A0A2V6GF04-F1
#
_cell.length_a   1.000
_cell.length_b   1.000
_cell.length_c   1.000
_cell.angle_alpha   90.00
_cell.angle_beta   90.00
_cell.angle_gamma   90.00
#
_symmetry.space_group_name_H-M   'P 1'
#
loop_
_entity.id
_entity.type
_entity.pdbx_description
1 polymer ?
#
loop_
_entity_poly.entity_id
_entity_poly.type
_entity_poly.pdbx_seq_one_letter_code
_entity_poly.pdbx_strand_id
1 'polypeptide(L)'
;DCEAARTPEGYYQVRGGIPYAIAKSLAAAPFADLLWMETKTANLDDAREFAEAIHSEFPDKMLAYNLSPSFNWDTTGMSDEAMRSFPEELGKPGFVFNFITYGGHQIDGLAAEEFTLALKQDGMLALARLQRKLRMVDSPYGTPQTLVGGPRADAALAATSGRTATTMAMGKGSTQHQHLIQTEVPKKLLEEWLAMWTRHYKLPGRLRVQMRPQRAGSELLELGVYDEGEEKLANVIFSPIHDRRGRSILSVRDQNTFAESLRKKRLMTLVHLFLVHRFKAASVHYVTPTEDNQYQVEKMRSHGIFSEVNTEVGQIIVADVNRQRISEFLAPNQEALWRLIRKER
;
A
#
# COMPACT_ATOMS: atom_id res chain seq x y z
N ASP A 1 -17.34 54.15 18.45
CA ASP A 1 -18.71 53.93 17.98
C ASP A 1 -18.70 52.78 16.99
N CYS A 2 -19.30 51.63 17.34
CA CYS A 2 -19.37 50.47 16.45
C CYS A 2 -20.49 50.58 15.41
N GLU A 3 -21.49 51.46 15.61
CA GLU A 3 -22.58 51.69 14.67
C GLU A 3 -22.08 52.28 13.35
N ALA A 4 -21.07 53.17 13.46
CA ALA A 4 -20.45 53.84 12.34
C ALA A 4 -19.61 52.90 11.44
N ALA A 5 -19.19 51.74 11.95
CA ALA A 5 -18.34 50.79 11.23
C ALA A 5 -19.13 49.65 10.56
N ARG A 6 -20.47 49.71 10.56
CA ARG A 6 -21.31 48.66 9.96
C ARG A 6 -21.14 48.59 8.44
N THR A 7 -21.30 47.38 7.91
CA THR A 7 -21.34 47.18 6.45
C THR A 7 -22.64 47.72 5.86
N PRO A 8 -22.72 47.94 4.53
CA PRO A 8 -23.97 48.35 3.87
C PRO A 8 -25.16 47.40 4.13
N GLU A 9 -24.89 46.11 4.34
CA GLU A 9 -25.88 45.09 4.68
C GLU A 9 -26.32 45.14 6.16
N GLY A 10 -25.64 45.94 6.99
CA GLY A 10 -25.97 46.15 8.41
C GLY A 10 -25.18 45.28 9.40
N TYR A 11 -24.15 44.54 8.94
CA TYR A 11 -23.34 43.70 9.83
C TYR A 11 -22.31 44.52 10.62
N TYR A 12 -22.05 44.12 11.87
CA TYR A 12 -20.96 44.68 12.66
C TYR A 12 -19.63 44.01 12.31
N GLN A 13 -18.57 44.80 12.29
CA GLN A 13 -17.20 44.29 12.18
C GLN A 13 -16.79 43.62 13.50
N VAL A 14 -16.15 42.47 13.41
CA VAL A 14 -15.61 41.73 14.57
C VAL A 14 -14.13 41.44 14.37
N ARG A 15 -13.37 41.41 15.46
CA ARG A 15 -11.98 40.93 15.43
C ARG A 15 -11.97 39.41 15.51
N GLY A 16 -11.99 38.76 14.36
CA GLY A 16 -11.78 37.31 14.25
C GLY A 16 -10.39 36.90 14.74
N GLY A 17 -10.26 35.65 15.18
CA GLY A 17 -9.00 35.05 15.65
C GLY A 17 -9.25 33.97 16.70
N ILE A 18 -8.18 33.29 17.12
CA ILE A 18 -8.23 32.21 18.12
C ILE A 18 -8.89 32.66 19.44
N PRO A 19 -8.61 33.85 20.00
CA PRO A 19 -9.28 34.30 21.22
C PRO A 19 -10.80 34.40 21.08
N TYR A 20 -11.29 34.80 19.91
CA TYR A 20 -12.73 34.89 19.66
C TYR A 20 -13.35 33.50 19.47
N ALA A 21 -12.64 32.58 18.80
CA ALA A 21 -13.06 31.19 18.68
C ALA A 21 -13.18 30.51 20.05
N ILE A 22 -12.16 30.64 20.92
CA ILE A 22 -12.17 30.14 22.30
C ILE A 22 -13.41 30.65 23.05
N ALA A 23 -13.65 31.97 23.04
CA ALA A 23 -14.79 32.56 23.75
C ALA A 23 -16.13 31.98 23.28
N LYS A 24 -16.31 31.80 21.96
CA LYS A 24 -17.55 31.21 21.41
C LYS A 24 -17.66 29.72 21.74
N SER A 25 -16.55 28.98 21.67
CA SER A 25 -16.50 27.56 21.95
C SER A 25 -16.74 27.23 23.42
N LEU A 26 -16.21 28.02 24.36
CA LEU A 26 -16.51 27.91 25.79
C LEU A 26 -18.00 28.11 26.07
N ALA A 27 -18.63 29.11 25.44
CA ALA A 27 -20.07 29.34 25.57
C ALA A 27 -20.90 28.18 24.98
N ALA A 28 -20.42 27.53 23.93
CA ALA A 28 -21.07 26.38 23.31
C ALA A 28 -20.79 25.04 24.03
N ALA A 29 -19.73 24.96 24.83
CA ALA A 29 -19.24 23.72 25.45
C ALA A 29 -20.31 22.93 26.25
N PRO A 30 -21.20 23.55 27.04
CA PRO A 30 -22.25 22.82 27.76
C PRO A 30 -23.33 22.20 26.85
N PHE A 31 -23.38 22.61 25.58
CA PHE A 31 -24.44 22.26 24.64
C PHE A 31 -23.95 21.36 23.49
N ALA A 32 -22.67 21.01 23.47
CA ALA A 32 -22.06 20.20 22.42
C ALA A 32 -21.14 19.12 23.00
N ASP A 33 -21.17 17.94 22.40
CA ASP A 33 -20.27 16.84 22.75
C ASP A 33 -18.84 17.13 22.28
N LEU A 34 -18.70 17.68 21.06
CA LEU A 34 -17.44 18.07 20.45
C LEU A 34 -17.42 19.56 20.09
N LEU A 35 -16.24 20.16 20.20
CA LEU A 35 -15.99 21.52 19.71
C LEU A 35 -14.99 21.50 18.55
N TRP A 36 -15.20 22.37 17.58
CA TRP A 36 -14.36 22.52 16.40
C TRP A 36 -14.17 23.99 16.08
N MET A 37 -12.91 24.41 15.96
CA MET A 37 -12.51 25.70 15.41
C MET A 37 -12.11 25.53 13.94
N GLU A 38 -12.77 26.26 13.03
CA GLU A 38 -12.34 26.32 11.63
C GLU A 38 -10.98 27.03 11.52
N THR A 39 -10.08 26.46 10.72
CA THR A 39 -8.70 26.98 10.56
C THR A 39 -8.40 27.29 9.09
N LYS A 40 -7.56 28.30 8.84
CA LYS A 40 -7.09 28.63 7.48
C LYS A 40 -5.87 27.80 7.05
N THR A 41 -5.10 27.29 8.01
CA THR A 41 -3.85 26.56 7.80
C THR A 41 -3.74 25.41 8.79
N ALA A 42 -3.04 24.34 8.40
CA ALA A 42 -2.66 23.27 9.31
C ALA A 42 -1.52 23.77 10.22
N ASN A 43 -1.82 24.09 11.47
CA ASN A 43 -0.84 24.58 12.45
C ASN A 43 -1.11 23.95 13.82
N LEU A 44 -0.12 23.20 14.34
CA LEU A 44 -0.24 22.53 15.64
C LEU A 44 -0.24 23.52 16.80
N ASP A 45 0.40 24.67 16.68
CA ASP A 45 0.47 25.65 17.78
C ASP A 45 -0.89 26.34 17.97
N ASP A 46 -1.55 26.71 16.87
CA ASP A 46 -2.93 27.23 16.90
C ASP A 46 -3.91 26.21 17.50
N ALA A 47 -3.71 24.92 17.17
CA ALA A 47 -4.53 23.83 17.70
C ALA A 47 -4.31 23.62 19.21
N ARG A 48 -3.06 23.71 19.68
CA ARG A 48 -2.71 23.62 21.11
C ARG A 48 -3.29 24.79 21.90
N GLU A 49 -3.13 26.02 21.42
CA GLU A 49 -3.68 27.22 22.07
C GLU A 49 -5.20 27.07 22.28
N PHE A 50 -5.92 26.61 21.25
CA PHE A 50 -7.35 26.37 21.35
C PHE A 50 -7.68 25.24 22.33
N ALA A 51 -6.99 24.10 22.25
CA ALA A 51 -7.26 22.94 23.09
C ALA A 51 -7.01 23.23 24.58
N GLU A 52 -5.86 23.83 24.91
CA GLU A 52 -5.49 24.18 26.28
C GLU A 52 -6.51 25.13 26.92
N ALA A 53 -6.98 26.14 26.17
CA ALA A 53 -7.96 27.10 26.67
C ALA A 53 -9.36 26.50 26.85
N ILE A 54 -9.72 25.48 26.07
CA ILE A 54 -10.99 24.77 26.26
C ILE A 54 -10.89 23.80 27.44
N HIS A 55 -9.80 23.06 27.55
CA HIS A 55 -9.58 22.07 28.59
C HIS A 55 -9.32 22.68 29.97
N SER A 56 -8.91 23.95 30.06
CA SER A 56 -8.81 24.65 31.35
C SER A 56 -10.17 24.79 32.04
N GLU A 57 -11.25 24.95 31.27
CA GLU A 57 -12.62 25.10 31.79
C GLU A 57 -13.43 23.80 31.68
N PHE A 58 -13.18 23.00 30.64
CA PHE A 58 -13.84 21.72 30.38
C PHE A 58 -12.81 20.62 30.06
N PRO A 59 -12.15 20.04 31.08
CA PRO A 59 -11.04 19.10 30.90
C PRO A 59 -11.38 17.87 30.04
N ASP A 60 -12.62 17.41 30.11
CA ASP A 60 -13.08 16.22 29.37
C ASP A 60 -13.72 16.54 28.02
N LYS A 61 -13.64 17.79 27.54
CA LYS A 61 -14.29 18.21 26.29
C LYS A 61 -13.55 17.63 25.08
N MET A 62 -14.26 16.83 24.28
CA MET A 62 -13.73 16.30 23.04
C MET A 62 -13.63 17.40 21.97
N LEU A 63 -12.57 17.35 21.16
CA LEU A 63 -12.33 18.31 20.08
C LEU A 63 -12.31 17.61 18.71
N ALA A 64 -12.59 18.37 17.65
CA ALA A 64 -12.50 17.93 16.27
C ALA A 64 -11.69 18.91 15.41
N TYR A 65 -10.99 18.40 14.40
CA TYR A 65 -10.13 19.18 13.52
C TYR A 65 -10.39 18.88 12.03
N ASN A 66 -10.55 19.94 11.24
CA ASN A 66 -10.68 19.85 9.77
C ASN A 66 -9.30 19.94 9.09
N LEU A 67 -8.91 18.88 8.41
CA LEU A 67 -7.74 18.80 7.53
C LEU A 67 -8.15 19.18 6.10
N SER A 68 -8.39 20.47 5.87
CA SER A 68 -8.99 20.94 4.62
C SER A 68 -8.12 20.60 3.39
N PRO A 69 -8.71 20.02 2.31
CA PRO A 69 -7.99 19.84 1.05
C PRO A 69 -7.62 21.14 0.33
N SER A 70 -8.17 22.29 0.74
CA SER A 70 -7.74 23.61 0.22
C SER A 70 -6.42 24.09 0.81
N PHE A 71 -5.91 23.44 1.86
CA PHE A 71 -4.59 23.75 2.39
C PHE A 71 -3.53 23.26 1.43
N ASN A 72 -2.62 24.16 1.06
CA ASN A 72 -1.42 23.75 0.35
C ASN A 72 -0.37 23.30 1.37
N TRP A 73 -0.37 21.98 1.66
CA TRP A 73 0.53 21.35 2.62
C TRP A 73 2.01 21.61 2.30
N ASP A 74 2.40 21.60 1.03
CA ASP A 74 3.79 21.81 0.61
C ASP A 74 4.29 23.24 0.87
N THR A 75 3.37 24.21 1.01
CA THR A 75 3.73 25.61 1.33
C THR A 75 3.80 25.89 2.83
N THR A 76 3.45 24.92 3.69
CA THR A 76 3.52 25.09 5.15
C THR A 76 4.95 25.10 5.67
N GLY A 77 5.91 24.60 4.90
CA GLY A 77 7.28 24.37 5.35
C GLY A 77 7.45 23.12 6.24
N MET A 78 6.39 22.34 6.44
CA MET A 78 6.48 21.05 7.13
C MET A 78 7.33 20.07 6.32
N SER A 79 8.16 19.29 7.01
CA SER A 79 8.78 18.12 6.41
C SER A 79 7.75 17.02 6.21
N ASP A 80 8.01 16.08 5.31
CA ASP A 80 7.21 14.86 5.17
C ASP A 80 6.95 14.15 6.50
N GLU A 81 7.95 14.14 7.41
CA GLU A 81 7.83 13.48 8.70
C GLU A 81 6.89 14.24 9.65
N ALA A 82 6.92 15.57 9.61
CA ALA A 82 5.95 16.40 10.31
C ALA A 82 4.53 16.17 9.76
N MET A 83 4.36 16.06 8.44
CA MET A 83 3.06 15.76 7.83
C MET A 83 2.54 14.37 8.23
N ARG A 84 3.42 13.36 8.31
CA ARG A 84 3.06 12.00 8.76
C ARG A 84 2.61 11.97 10.21
N SER A 85 3.31 12.69 11.08
CA SER A 85 3.01 12.74 12.52
C SER A 85 1.87 13.70 12.88
N PHE A 86 1.50 14.63 11.98
CA PHE A 86 0.47 15.64 12.24
C PHE A 86 -0.86 15.08 12.82
N PRO A 87 -1.46 13.99 12.28
CA PRO A 87 -2.67 13.43 12.86
C PRO A 87 -2.47 12.85 14.27
N GLU A 88 -1.30 12.27 14.55
CA GLU A 88 -0.95 11.75 15.88
C GLU A 88 -0.76 12.90 16.88
N GLU A 89 -0.05 13.96 16.48
CA GLU A 89 0.16 15.15 17.29
C GLU A 89 -1.15 15.88 17.63
N LEU A 90 -2.12 15.91 16.70
CA LEU A 90 -3.48 16.42 16.99
C LEU A 90 -4.22 15.57 18.02
N GLY A 91 -4.01 14.25 18.06
CA GLY A 91 -4.66 13.39 19.03
C GLY A 91 -4.25 13.68 20.48
N LYS A 92 -3.00 14.10 20.70
CA LYS A 92 -2.43 14.33 22.03
C LYS A 92 -3.18 15.37 22.87
N PRO A 93 -3.56 16.55 22.35
CA PRO A 93 -4.38 17.54 23.06
C PRO A 93 -5.90 17.31 22.91
N GLY A 94 -6.35 16.09 22.59
CA GLY A 94 -7.78 15.73 22.66
C GLY A 94 -8.62 16.00 21.40
N PHE A 95 -8.00 16.18 20.23
CA PHE A 95 -8.74 16.15 18.95
C PHE A 95 -9.01 14.70 18.54
N VAL A 96 -10.19 14.21 18.90
CA VAL A 96 -10.58 12.80 18.76
C VAL A 96 -11.25 12.47 17.43
N PHE A 97 -11.71 13.49 16.69
CA PHE A 97 -12.32 13.33 15.37
C PHE A 97 -11.70 14.30 14.37
N ASN A 98 -10.79 13.79 13.55
CA ASN A 98 -10.03 14.57 12.57
C ASN A 98 -10.38 14.09 11.17
N PHE A 99 -10.75 15.01 10.28
CA PHE A 99 -11.35 14.64 9.00
C PHE A 99 -10.87 15.53 7.85
N ILE A 100 -10.73 14.92 6.67
CA ILE A 100 -10.49 15.62 5.41
C ILE A 100 -11.86 15.82 4.75
N THR A 101 -12.43 17.02 4.88
CA THR A 101 -13.81 17.37 4.48
C THR A 101 -14.25 16.79 3.14
N TYR A 102 -13.65 17.22 2.03
CA TYR A 102 -14.00 16.77 0.68
C TYR A 102 -12.87 15.95 0.04
N GLY A 103 -12.14 15.16 0.85
CA GLY A 103 -11.08 14.28 0.35
C GLY A 103 -11.55 13.29 -0.71
N GLY A 104 -12.77 12.75 -0.54
CA GLY A 104 -13.41 11.86 -1.52
C GLY A 104 -13.60 12.49 -2.90
N HIS A 105 -13.98 13.76 -2.97
CA HIS A 105 -14.13 14.49 -4.23
C HIS A 105 -12.79 14.65 -4.96
N GLN A 106 -11.72 14.96 -4.22
CA GLN A 106 -10.38 15.13 -4.80
C GLN A 106 -9.85 13.83 -5.43
N ILE A 107 -10.00 12.70 -4.72
CA ILE A 107 -9.54 11.40 -5.23
C ILE A 107 -10.41 10.86 -6.39
N ASP A 108 -11.71 11.17 -6.41
CA ASP A 108 -12.61 10.82 -7.50
C ASP A 108 -12.22 11.52 -8.80
N GLY A 109 -12.01 12.85 -8.74
CA GLY A 109 -11.57 13.64 -9.89
C GLY A 109 -10.24 13.15 -10.46
N LEU A 110 -9.23 12.95 -9.61
CA LEU A 110 -7.92 12.46 -10.03
C LEU A 110 -8.01 11.06 -10.67
N ALA A 111 -8.75 10.13 -10.05
CA ALA A 111 -8.90 8.78 -10.58
C ALA A 111 -9.58 8.77 -11.96
N ALA A 112 -10.60 9.61 -12.14
CA ALA A 112 -11.29 9.75 -13.42
C ALA A 112 -10.37 10.36 -14.49
N GLU A 113 -9.61 11.40 -14.17
CA GLU A 113 -8.65 12.03 -15.08
C GLU A 113 -7.55 11.05 -15.52
N GLU A 114 -6.91 10.37 -14.58
CA GLU A 114 -5.87 9.36 -14.88
C GLU A 114 -6.41 8.23 -15.75
N PHE A 115 -7.58 7.68 -15.41
CA PHE A 115 -8.13 6.53 -16.13
C PHE A 115 -8.61 6.90 -17.53
N THR A 116 -9.30 8.03 -17.68
CA THR A 116 -9.80 8.48 -18.99
C THR A 116 -8.65 8.82 -19.94
N LEU A 117 -7.59 9.46 -19.44
CA LEU A 117 -6.38 9.73 -20.21
C LEU A 117 -5.68 8.44 -20.63
N ALA A 118 -5.48 7.50 -19.70
CA ALA A 118 -4.86 6.21 -20.00
C ALA A 118 -5.70 5.41 -21.01
N LEU A 119 -7.03 5.43 -20.90
CA LEU A 119 -7.92 4.76 -21.86
C LEU A 119 -7.80 5.37 -23.26
N LYS A 120 -7.71 6.71 -23.35
CA LYS A 120 -7.52 7.42 -24.62
C LYS A 120 -6.17 7.09 -25.28
N GLN A 121 -5.11 6.94 -24.50
CA GLN A 121 -3.74 6.72 -25.00
C GLN A 121 -3.44 5.24 -25.26
N ASP A 122 -3.83 4.35 -24.35
CA ASP A 122 -3.42 2.94 -24.31
C ASP A 122 -4.58 1.96 -24.53
N GLY A 123 -5.81 2.44 -24.72
CA GLY A 123 -7.00 1.59 -24.91
C GLY A 123 -7.21 0.64 -23.73
N MET A 124 -7.54 -0.62 -24.02
CA MET A 124 -7.85 -1.63 -22.99
C MET A 124 -6.68 -2.02 -22.10
N LEU A 125 -5.44 -1.64 -22.44
CA LEU A 125 -4.31 -1.80 -21.54
C LEU A 125 -4.51 -1.00 -20.23
N ALA A 126 -5.22 0.13 -20.27
CA ALA A 126 -5.61 0.89 -19.09
C ALA A 126 -6.41 0.04 -18.10
N LEU A 127 -7.46 -0.65 -18.57
CA LEU A 127 -8.25 -1.55 -17.73
C LEU A 127 -7.43 -2.74 -17.22
N ALA A 128 -6.56 -3.32 -18.07
CA ALA A 128 -5.70 -4.41 -17.65
C ALA A 128 -4.71 -4.00 -16.55
N ARG A 129 -4.16 -2.78 -16.60
CA ARG A 129 -3.31 -2.20 -15.54
C ARG A 129 -4.09 -1.99 -14.25
N LEU A 130 -5.32 -1.45 -14.32
CA LEU A 130 -6.20 -1.32 -13.16
C LEU A 130 -6.45 -2.69 -12.51
N GLN A 131 -6.82 -3.71 -13.29
CA GLN A 131 -7.06 -5.06 -12.78
C GLN A 131 -5.80 -5.70 -12.16
N ARG A 132 -4.60 -5.43 -12.70
CA ARG A 132 -3.32 -5.86 -12.09
C ARG A 132 -3.12 -5.20 -10.73
N LYS A 133 -3.38 -3.89 -10.61
CA LYS A 133 -3.29 -3.16 -9.34
C LYS A 133 -4.27 -3.71 -8.30
N LEU A 134 -5.51 -4.01 -8.70
CA LEU A 134 -6.50 -4.66 -7.82
C LEU A 134 -6.03 -6.02 -7.30
N ARG A 135 -5.48 -6.89 -8.18
CA ARG A 135 -4.92 -8.19 -7.77
C ARG A 135 -3.70 -8.05 -6.87
N MET A 136 -2.89 -7.03 -7.09
CA MET A 136 -1.67 -6.81 -6.33
C MET A 136 -1.97 -6.50 -4.86
N VAL A 137 -2.92 -5.61 -4.59
CA VAL A 137 -3.30 -5.19 -3.24
C VAL A 137 -4.42 -6.04 -2.61
N ASP A 138 -4.75 -7.19 -3.22
CA ASP A 138 -5.87 -8.05 -2.83
C ASP A 138 -7.20 -7.29 -2.66
N SER A 139 -7.47 -6.31 -3.52
CA SER A 139 -8.67 -5.48 -3.41
C SER A 139 -9.94 -6.31 -3.69
N PRO A 140 -11.01 -6.16 -2.88
CA PRO A 140 -12.26 -6.88 -3.13
C PRO A 140 -12.96 -6.42 -4.43
N TYR A 141 -12.57 -5.28 -4.99
CA TYR A 141 -13.00 -4.83 -6.32
C TYR A 141 -12.51 -5.73 -7.45
N GLY A 142 -11.54 -6.63 -7.19
CA GLY A 142 -11.16 -7.68 -8.14
C GLY A 142 -12.28 -8.68 -8.42
N THR A 143 -13.26 -8.80 -7.52
CA THR A 143 -14.44 -9.65 -7.65
C THR A 143 -15.73 -8.84 -7.42
N PRO A 144 -16.10 -7.95 -8.35
CA PRO A 144 -17.12 -6.93 -8.10
C PRO A 144 -18.50 -7.50 -7.78
N GLN A 145 -18.89 -8.65 -8.37
CA GLN A 145 -20.16 -9.32 -8.04
C GLN A 145 -20.21 -9.82 -6.60
N THR A 146 -19.07 -10.28 -6.07
CA THR A 146 -18.97 -10.68 -4.66
C THR A 146 -19.01 -9.46 -3.75
N LEU A 147 -18.29 -8.39 -4.12
CA LEU A 147 -18.24 -7.14 -3.35
C LEU A 147 -19.64 -6.56 -3.11
N VAL A 148 -20.51 -6.57 -4.13
CA VAL A 148 -21.89 -6.06 -4.01
C VAL A 148 -22.87 -7.07 -3.38
N GLY A 149 -22.37 -8.19 -2.86
CA GLY A 149 -23.17 -9.15 -2.10
C GLY A 149 -23.89 -10.22 -2.95
N GLY A 150 -23.41 -10.52 -4.16
CA GLY A 150 -23.94 -11.56 -5.03
C GLY A 150 -24.22 -12.91 -4.33
N PRO A 151 -23.29 -13.45 -3.53
CA PRO A 151 -23.53 -14.71 -2.79
C PRO A 151 -24.73 -14.65 -1.84
N ARG A 152 -24.96 -13.50 -1.18
CA ARG A 152 -26.09 -13.31 -0.28
C ARG A 152 -27.41 -13.22 -1.05
N ALA A 153 -27.42 -12.54 -2.20
CA ALA A 153 -28.59 -12.45 -3.06
C ALA A 153 -28.98 -13.83 -3.63
N ASP A 154 -28.00 -14.64 -4.05
CA ASP A 154 -28.22 -16.01 -4.50
C ASP A 154 -28.74 -16.93 -3.38
N ALA A 155 -28.22 -16.78 -2.16
CA ALA A 155 -28.75 -17.50 -1.01
C ALA A 155 -30.21 -17.12 -0.70
N ALA A 156 -30.54 -15.83 -0.84
CA ALA A 156 -31.92 -15.35 -0.68
C ALA A 156 -32.84 -15.94 -1.77
N LEU A 157 -32.42 -15.97 -3.04
CA LEU A 157 -33.17 -16.59 -4.13
C LEU A 157 -33.40 -18.09 -3.90
N ALA A 158 -32.38 -18.80 -3.42
CA ALA A 158 -32.50 -20.22 -3.09
C ALA A 158 -33.51 -20.45 -1.96
N ALA A 159 -33.52 -19.59 -0.94
CA ALA A 159 -34.47 -19.66 0.16
C ALA A 159 -35.91 -19.35 -0.30
N THR A 160 -36.13 -18.27 -1.07
CA THR A 160 -37.47 -17.84 -1.50
C THR A 160 -38.10 -18.77 -2.53
N SER A 161 -37.29 -19.38 -3.41
CA SER A 161 -37.79 -20.32 -4.43
C SER A 161 -37.94 -21.75 -3.92
N GLY A 162 -37.60 -22.04 -2.65
CA GLY A 162 -37.46 -23.41 -2.19
C GLY A 162 -36.46 -24.22 -3.02
N ARG A 163 -35.42 -23.54 -3.53
CA ARG A 163 -34.37 -24.08 -4.43
C ARG A 163 -34.89 -24.59 -5.78
N THR A 164 -36.05 -24.12 -6.24
CA THR A 164 -36.60 -24.51 -7.55
C THR A 164 -36.24 -23.55 -8.68
N ALA A 165 -35.70 -22.36 -8.37
CA ALA A 165 -35.24 -21.42 -9.38
C ALA A 165 -33.98 -21.92 -10.11
N THR A 166 -34.03 -21.98 -11.44
CA THR A 166 -32.92 -22.44 -12.30
C THR A 166 -31.82 -21.39 -12.52
N THR A 167 -32.00 -20.15 -12.03
CA THR A 167 -31.24 -18.96 -12.44
C THR A 167 -30.37 -18.35 -11.34
N MET A 168 -29.51 -19.13 -10.69
CA MET A 168 -28.52 -18.56 -9.76
C MET A 168 -27.47 -17.73 -10.52
N ALA A 169 -27.17 -16.53 -10.02
CA ALA A 169 -26.28 -15.58 -10.70
C ALA A 169 -24.79 -15.96 -10.58
N MET A 170 -24.39 -16.64 -9.50
CA MET A 170 -23.00 -17.01 -9.20
C MET A 170 -22.64 -18.45 -9.62
N GLY A 171 -23.28 -18.99 -10.66
CA GLY A 171 -22.98 -20.32 -11.21
C GLY A 171 -21.66 -20.41 -12.00
N LYS A 172 -21.31 -21.61 -12.49
CA LYS A 172 -20.05 -21.94 -13.19
C LYS A 172 -19.73 -21.06 -14.43
N GLY A 173 -20.75 -20.42 -15.01
CA GLY A 173 -20.62 -19.51 -16.17
C GLY A 173 -20.59 -18.02 -15.83
N SER A 174 -20.61 -17.64 -14.55
CA SER A 174 -20.64 -16.22 -14.16
C SER A 174 -19.31 -15.51 -14.43
N THR A 175 -19.36 -14.21 -14.66
CA THR A 175 -18.16 -13.36 -14.82
C THR A 175 -17.25 -13.41 -13.59
N GLN A 176 -17.78 -13.71 -12.40
CA GLN A 176 -16.99 -14.02 -11.22
C GLN A 176 -15.92 -15.09 -11.49
N HIS A 177 -16.25 -16.16 -12.23
CA HIS A 177 -15.29 -17.22 -12.53
C HIS A 177 -14.13 -16.73 -13.39
N GLN A 178 -14.35 -15.77 -14.28
CA GLN A 178 -13.27 -15.16 -15.08
C GLN A 178 -12.30 -14.37 -14.21
N HIS A 179 -12.79 -13.69 -13.17
CA HIS A 179 -11.96 -12.96 -12.21
C HIS A 179 -11.15 -13.90 -11.29
N LEU A 180 -11.62 -15.14 -11.09
CA LEU A 180 -10.93 -16.17 -10.32
C LEU A 180 -9.82 -16.88 -11.12
N ILE A 181 -9.78 -16.74 -12.45
CA ILE A 181 -8.70 -17.32 -13.26
C ILE A 181 -7.39 -16.63 -12.87
N GLN A 182 -6.48 -17.39 -12.27
CA GLN A 182 -5.14 -16.93 -11.95
C GLN A 182 -4.37 -16.66 -13.24
N THR A 183 -4.27 -15.39 -13.61
CA THR A 183 -3.49 -14.92 -14.77
C THR A 183 -2.04 -14.62 -14.42
N GLU A 184 -1.72 -14.66 -13.12
CA GLU A 184 -0.44 -14.30 -12.55
C GLU A 184 -0.03 -15.30 -11.48
N VAL A 185 1.28 -15.46 -11.27
CA VAL A 185 1.81 -16.40 -10.26
C VAL A 185 1.35 -15.94 -8.87
N PRO A 186 0.61 -16.77 -8.11
CA PRO A 186 0.03 -16.35 -6.83
C PRO A 186 1.11 -16.25 -5.75
N LYS A 187 0.95 -15.28 -4.81
CA LYS A 187 1.83 -15.14 -3.63
C LYS A 187 1.92 -16.42 -2.79
N LYS A 188 0.83 -17.19 -2.77
CA LYS A 188 0.74 -18.50 -2.12
C LYS A 188 1.85 -19.47 -2.58
N LEU A 189 2.32 -19.37 -3.83
CA LEU A 189 3.42 -20.18 -4.31
C LEU A 189 4.72 -19.91 -3.51
N LEU A 190 5.03 -18.64 -3.24
CA LEU A 190 6.17 -18.30 -2.40
C LEU A 190 5.94 -18.76 -0.95
N GLU A 191 4.73 -18.64 -0.41
CA GLU A 191 4.41 -19.15 0.93
C GLU A 191 4.61 -20.67 1.04
N GLU A 192 4.27 -21.43 0.00
CA GLU A 192 4.52 -22.88 -0.06
C GLU A 192 6.02 -23.19 -0.07
N TRP A 193 6.82 -22.44 -0.85
CA TRP A 193 8.28 -22.57 -0.85
C TRP A 193 8.89 -22.19 0.50
N LEU A 194 8.38 -21.14 1.14
CA LEU A 194 8.80 -20.71 2.46
C LEU A 194 8.43 -21.74 3.53
N ALA A 195 7.30 -22.43 3.41
CA ALA A 195 6.94 -23.52 4.31
C ALA A 195 7.89 -24.73 4.19
N MET A 196 8.33 -25.07 2.97
CA MET A 196 9.38 -26.08 2.77
C MET A 196 10.69 -25.65 3.42
N TRP A 197 11.03 -24.37 3.27
CA TRP A 197 12.24 -23.77 3.80
C TRP A 197 12.26 -23.72 5.35
N THR A 198 11.17 -23.26 5.98
CA THR A 198 11.06 -23.24 7.45
C THR A 198 11.09 -24.64 8.04
N ARG A 199 10.44 -25.62 7.38
CA ARG A 199 10.49 -27.04 7.78
C ARG A 199 11.91 -27.60 7.75
N HIS A 200 12.68 -27.28 6.72
CA HIS A 200 14.07 -27.74 6.63
C HIS A 200 14.96 -27.12 7.73
N TYR A 201 14.86 -25.81 7.95
CA TYR A 201 15.66 -25.10 8.94
C TYR A 201 15.10 -25.14 10.37
N LYS A 202 14.00 -25.86 10.60
CA LYS A 202 13.30 -26.00 11.89
C LYS A 202 12.97 -24.65 12.53
N LEU A 203 12.53 -23.69 11.71
CA LEU A 203 12.15 -22.35 12.17
C LEU A 203 10.70 -22.36 12.66
N PRO A 204 10.38 -21.66 13.77
CA PRO A 204 9.03 -21.60 14.30
C PRO A 204 8.13 -20.71 13.44
N GLY A 205 6.83 -21.00 13.46
CA GLY A 205 5.79 -20.18 12.84
C GLY A 205 5.65 -20.33 11.33
N ARG A 206 4.52 -19.84 10.81
CA ARG A 206 4.26 -19.76 9.37
C ARG A 206 4.61 -18.37 8.84
N LEU A 207 5.37 -18.34 7.75
CA LEU A 207 5.67 -17.09 7.05
C LEU A 207 4.54 -16.71 6.09
N ARG A 208 4.16 -15.43 6.10
CA ARG A 208 3.17 -14.84 5.19
C ARG A 208 3.86 -13.90 4.20
N VAL A 209 3.33 -13.84 2.98
CA VAL A 209 3.86 -12.96 1.93
C VAL A 209 2.85 -11.87 1.61
N GLN A 210 3.27 -10.62 1.72
CA GLN A 210 2.50 -9.48 1.22
C GLN A 210 3.25 -8.81 0.07
N MET A 211 2.52 -8.35 -0.93
CA MET A 211 3.06 -7.53 -2.01
C MET A 211 2.13 -6.33 -2.17
N ARG A 212 2.64 -5.12 -1.95
CA ARG A 212 1.86 -3.89 -1.99
C ARG A 212 2.71 -2.74 -2.51
N PRO A 213 2.13 -1.64 -3.01
CA PRO A 213 2.87 -0.40 -3.17
C PRO A 213 3.61 -0.05 -1.89
N GLN A 214 4.89 0.32 -1.99
CA GLN A 214 5.74 0.64 -0.83
C GLN A 214 5.18 1.81 -0.02
N ARG A 215 4.51 2.74 -0.70
CA ARG A 215 3.67 3.81 -0.17
C ARG A 215 2.42 3.94 -1.02
N ALA A 216 1.33 4.47 -0.45
CA ALA A 216 0.13 4.79 -1.21
C ALA A 216 0.49 5.73 -2.38
N GLY A 217 0.04 5.39 -3.59
CA GLY A 217 0.35 6.15 -4.82
C GLY A 217 1.73 5.90 -5.42
N SER A 218 2.60 5.09 -4.80
CA SER A 218 3.93 4.78 -5.36
C SER A 218 3.87 3.71 -6.45
N GLU A 219 4.65 3.91 -7.52
CA GLU A 219 4.97 2.88 -8.52
C GLU A 219 5.95 1.82 -7.98
N LEU A 220 6.65 2.12 -6.87
CA LEU A 220 7.50 1.14 -6.19
C LEU A 220 6.64 0.13 -5.43
N LEU A 221 6.95 -1.14 -5.64
CA LEU A 221 6.35 -2.26 -4.93
C LEU A 221 7.27 -2.72 -3.82
N GLU A 222 6.68 -3.15 -2.71
CA GLU A 222 7.36 -3.89 -1.66
C GLU A 222 6.78 -5.30 -1.60
N LEU A 223 7.63 -6.31 -1.80
CA LEU A 223 7.36 -7.67 -1.37
C LEU A 223 7.95 -7.84 0.03
N GLY A 224 7.09 -8.05 1.03
CA GLY A 224 7.49 -8.32 2.41
C GLY A 224 7.18 -9.75 2.82
N VAL A 225 8.07 -10.35 3.60
CA VAL A 225 7.88 -11.62 4.29
C VAL A 225 7.67 -11.32 5.77
N TYR A 226 6.56 -11.80 6.32
CA TYR A 226 6.11 -11.51 7.68
C TYR A 226 5.95 -12.79 8.49
N ASP A 227 6.08 -12.70 9.81
CA ASP A 227 5.70 -13.79 10.71
C ASP A 227 4.20 -13.75 11.05
N GLU A 228 3.80 -14.56 12.03
CA GLU A 228 2.41 -14.60 12.52
C GLU A 228 2.01 -13.37 13.34
N GLY A 229 2.98 -12.65 13.90
CA GLY A 229 2.78 -11.40 14.64
C GLY A 229 2.78 -10.15 13.77
N GLU A 230 2.80 -10.32 12.44
CA GLU A 230 2.91 -9.24 11.45
C GLU A 230 4.24 -8.46 11.49
N GLU A 231 5.28 -9.02 12.12
CA GLU A 231 6.62 -8.46 12.08
C GLU A 231 7.26 -8.71 10.71
N LYS A 232 7.85 -7.66 10.12
CA LYS A 232 8.51 -7.74 8.82
C LYS A 232 9.91 -8.35 8.97
N LEU A 233 10.09 -9.56 8.45
CA LEU A 233 11.33 -10.34 8.58
C LEU A 233 12.29 -10.16 7.41
N ALA A 234 11.77 -9.92 6.20
CA ALA A 234 12.54 -9.63 4.99
C ALA A 234 11.71 -8.82 4.00
N ASN A 235 12.37 -8.07 3.12
CA ASN A 235 11.68 -7.38 2.03
C ASN A 235 12.53 -7.25 0.76
N VAL A 236 11.84 -6.94 -0.34
CA VAL A 236 12.43 -6.43 -1.59
C VAL A 236 11.57 -5.26 -2.05
N ILE A 237 12.18 -4.09 -2.22
CA ILE A 237 11.56 -2.88 -2.78
C ILE A 237 11.98 -2.78 -4.24
N PHE A 238 11.04 -2.83 -5.18
CA PHE A 238 11.33 -2.91 -6.60
C PHE A 238 10.25 -2.28 -7.49
N SER A 239 10.60 -2.00 -8.74
CA SER A 239 9.67 -1.60 -9.79
C SER A 239 9.83 -2.52 -11.00
N PRO A 240 8.74 -3.16 -11.51
CA PRO A 240 8.77 -3.83 -12.79
C PRO A 240 8.73 -2.78 -13.92
N ILE A 241 9.77 -2.72 -14.74
CA ILE A 241 9.86 -1.83 -15.90
C ILE A 241 10.05 -2.64 -17.18
N HIS A 242 9.84 -2.01 -18.33
CA HIS A 242 10.12 -2.62 -19.63
C HIS A 242 11.17 -1.81 -20.37
N ASP A 243 12.13 -2.49 -21.01
CA ASP A 243 13.05 -1.81 -21.91
C ASP A 243 12.39 -1.46 -23.26
N ARG A 244 13.14 -0.77 -24.13
CA ARG A 244 12.69 -0.41 -25.49
C ARG A 244 12.24 -1.61 -26.33
N ARG A 245 12.69 -2.82 -26.00
CA ARG A 245 12.36 -4.07 -26.69
C ARG A 245 11.21 -4.83 -26.01
N GLY A 246 10.59 -4.25 -24.98
CA GLY A 246 9.52 -4.87 -24.22
C GLY A 246 10.00 -5.97 -23.27
N ARG A 247 11.30 -6.08 -22.98
CA ARG A 247 11.81 -7.04 -21.99
C ARG A 247 11.50 -6.53 -20.59
N SER A 248 10.91 -7.39 -19.75
CA SER A 248 10.62 -7.11 -18.35
C SER A 248 11.92 -7.05 -17.54
N ILE A 249 12.11 -5.99 -16.77
CA ILE A 249 13.26 -5.75 -15.89
C ILE A 249 12.72 -5.45 -14.50
N LEU A 250 13.32 -6.06 -13.47
CA LEU A 250 13.03 -5.70 -12.08
C LEU A 250 14.08 -4.70 -11.59
N SER A 251 13.68 -3.45 -11.40
CA SER A 251 14.54 -2.41 -10.81
C SER A 251 14.41 -2.46 -9.28
N VAL A 252 15.36 -3.11 -8.61
CA VAL A 252 15.42 -3.28 -7.16
C VAL A 252 16.12 -2.06 -6.54
N ARG A 253 15.39 -1.38 -5.64
CA ARG A 253 15.89 -0.23 -4.87
C ARG A 253 16.55 -0.67 -3.58
N ASP A 254 15.99 -1.68 -2.94
CA ASP A 254 16.47 -2.19 -1.66
C ASP A 254 16.01 -3.64 -1.44
N GLN A 255 16.76 -4.39 -0.65
CA GLN A 255 16.42 -5.77 -0.28
C GLN A 255 17.08 -6.16 1.03
N ASN A 256 16.28 -6.61 2.00
CA ASN A 256 16.74 -6.86 3.35
C ASN A 256 16.31 -8.22 3.87
N THR A 257 17.16 -8.82 4.71
CA THR A 257 16.78 -9.89 5.63
C THR A 257 17.04 -9.38 7.04
N PHE A 258 16.00 -8.79 7.66
CA PHE A 258 16.08 -8.11 8.94
C PHE A 258 16.42 -9.10 10.05
N ALA A 259 15.67 -10.19 10.15
CA ALA A 259 15.88 -11.20 11.18
C ALA A 259 17.17 -12.00 10.94
N GLU A 260 18.13 -11.87 11.87
CA GLU A 260 19.44 -12.53 11.77
C GLU A 260 19.31 -14.06 11.70
N SER A 261 18.32 -14.62 12.39
CA SER A 261 18.00 -16.05 12.39
C SER A 261 17.70 -16.59 10.98
N LEU A 262 17.26 -15.73 10.04
CA LEU A 262 16.90 -16.11 8.67
C LEU A 262 18.06 -15.93 7.68
N ARG A 263 19.14 -15.24 8.07
CA ARG A 263 20.30 -14.99 7.22
C ARG A 263 21.07 -16.28 6.90
N LYS A 264 21.86 -16.24 5.81
CA LYS A 264 22.72 -17.34 5.33
C LYS A 264 21.98 -18.66 5.02
N LYS A 265 20.67 -18.58 4.77
CA LYS A 265 19.78 -19.73 4.48
C LYS A 265 19.11 -19.65 3.11
N ARG A 266 19.58 -18.79 2.20
CA ARG A 266 19.05 -18.61 0.84
C ARG A 266 17.61 -18.07 0.76
N LEU A 267 17.08 -17.48 1.84
CA LEU A 267 15.75 -16.85 1.85
C LEU A 267 15.56 -15.88 0.68
N MET A 268 16.49 -14.94 0.53
CA MET A 268 16.41 -13.92 -0.52
C MET A 268 16.53 -14.51 -1.94
N THR A 269 17.18 -15.68 -2.08
CA THR A 269 17.20 -16.42 -3.36
C THR A 269 15.82 -16.96 -3.72
N LEU A 270 15.06 -17.48 -2.75
CA LEU A 270 13.67 -17.93 -2.98
C LEU A 270 12.75 -16.75 -3.34
N VAL A 271 12.91 -15.61 -2.65
CA VAL A 271 12.16 -14.39 -2.95
C VAL A 271 12.44 -13.91 -4.38
N HIS A 272 13.71 -13.86 -4.79
CA HIS A 272 14.07 -13.45 -6.16
C HIS A 272 13.65 -14.46 -7.23
N LEU A 273 13.72 -15.77 -6.95
CA LEU A 273 13.17 -16.80 -7.84
C LEU A 273 11.69 -16.55 -8.10
N PHE A 274 10.93 -16.25 -7.05
CA PHE A 274 9.51 -15.95 -7.17
C PHE A 274 9.26 -14.66 -7.96
N LEU A 275 9.98 -13.57 -7.66
CA LEU A 275 9.82 -12.30 -8.37
C LEU A 275 10.14 -12.43 -9.86
N VAL A 276 11.25 -13.10 -10.20
CA VAL A 276 11.64 -13.37 -11.59
C VAL A 276 10.55 -14.17 -12.31
N HIS A 277 10.01 -15.21 -11.67
CA HIS A 277 8.93 -16.01 -12.25
C HIS A 277 7.63 -15.20 -12.41
N ARG A 278 7.24 -14.46 -11.37
CA ARG A 278 6.01 -13.68 -11.29
C ARG A 278 5.91 -12.59 -12.35
N PHE A 279 7.03 -11.90 -12.61
CA PHE A 279 7.11 -10.78 -13.55
C PHE A 279 7.76 -11.16 -14.88
N LYS A 280 8.10 -12.44 -15.08
CA LYS A 280 8.80 -12.96 -16.28
C LYS A 280 10.03 -12.10 -16.61
N ALA A 281 10.79 -11.73 -15.57
CA ALA A 281 11.91 -10.81 -15.68
C ALA A 281 13.02 -11.42 -16.54
N ALA A 282 13.58 -10.61 -17.45
CA ALA A 282 14.77 -10.97 -18.22
C ALA A 282 16.05 -10.60 -17.48
N SER A 283 16.04 -9.51 -16.70
CA SER A 283 17.14 -9.07 -15.85
C SER A 283 16.62 -8.40 -14.57
N VAL A 284 17.50 -8.30 -13.58
CA VAL A 284 17.27 -7.60 -12.31
C VAL A 284 18.36 -6.56 -12.14
N HIS A 285 17.95 -5.30 -11.95
CA HIS A 285 18.86 -4.17 -11.84
C HIS A 285 18.81 -3.64 -10.41
N TYR A 286 19.93 -3.64 -9.71
CA TYR A 286 20.02 -3.10 -8.35
C TYR A 286 20.58 -1.68 -8.44
N VAL A 287 19.71 -0.71 -8.19
CA VAL A 287 20.07 0.70 -8.20
C VAL A 287 20.53 1.10 -6.80
N THR A 288 21.56 1.95 -6.71
CA THR A 288 22.21 2.34 -5.44
C THR A 288 22.62 1.13 -4.57
N PRO A 289 23.41 0.18 -5.09
CA PRO A 289 23.78 -1.02 -4.36
C PRO A 289 24.71 -0.71 -3.19
N THR A 290 24.42 -1.30 -2.04
CA THR A 290 25.36 -1.44 -0.93
C THR A 290 26.27 -2.65 -1.18
N GLU A 291 27.32 -2.82 -0.37
CA GLU A 291 28.14 -4.04 -0.38
C GLU A 291 27.28 -5.30 -0.14
N ASP A 292 26.23 -5.19 0.67
CA ASP A 292 25.28 -6.27 0.91
C ASP A 292 24.56 -6.70 -0.38
N ASN A 293 24.21 -5.75 -1.25
CA ASN A 293 23.59 -6.05 -2.55
C ASN A 293 24.58 -6.80 -3.45
N GLN A 294 25.84 -6.38 -3.51
CA GLN A 294 26.87 -7.09 -4.28
C GLN A 294 27.04 -8.54 -3.79
N TYR A 295 27.18 -8.73 -2.48
CA TYR A 295 27.30 -10.06 -1.88
C TYR A 295 26.08 -10.92 -2.20
N GLN A 296 24.88 -10.38 -2.04
CA GLN A 296 23.64 -11.12 -2.20
C GLN A 296 23.39 -11.51 -3.66
N VAL A 297 23.69 -10.63 -4.62
CA VAL A 297 23.55 -10.91 -6.05
C VAL A 297 24.55 -11.96 -6.51
N GLU A 298 25.81 -11.89 -6.07
CA GLU A 298 26.82 -12.90 -6.41
C GLU A 298 26.47 -14.26 -5.82
N LYS A 299 25.89 -14.29 -4.60
CA LYS A 299 25.32 -15.53 -4.05
C LYS A 299 24.19 -16.07 -4.92
N MET A 300 23.27 -15.22 -5.38
CA MET A 300 22.18 -15.64 -6.27
C MET A 300 22.67 -16.12 -7.63
N ARG A 301 23.75 -15.56 -8.17
CA ARG A 301 24.47 -16.09 -9.33
C ARG A 301 25.05 -17.47 -9.05
N SER A 302 25.72 -17.67 -7.91
CA SER A 302 26.26 -18.99 -7.52
C SER A 302 25.16 -20.04 -7.30
N HIS A 303 23.95 -19.61 -6.96
CA HIS A 303 22.76 -20.47 -6.86
C HIS A 303 22.09 -20.74 -8.21
N GLY A 304 22.53 -20.05 -9.27
CA GLY A 304 22.05 -20.21 -10.63
C GLY A 304 20.80 -19.40 -10.97
N ILE A 305 20.39 -18.42 -10.15
CA ILE A 305 19.30 -17.50 -10.50
C ILE A 305 19.73 -16.60 -11.67
N PHE A 306 20.98 -16.14 -11.63
CA PHE A 306 21.56 -15.28 -12.65
C PHE A 306 22.65 -16.02 -13.43
N SER A 307 22.70 -15.79 -14.75
CA SER A 307 23.79 -16.29 -15.61
C SER A 307 25.01 -15.38 -15.51
N GLU A 308 24.76 -14.07 -15.47
CA GLU A 308 25.79 -13.05 -15.48
C GLU A 308 25.40 -11.92 -14.52
N VAL A 309 26.40 -11.33 -13.87
CA VAL A 309 26.25 -10.22 -12.94
C VAL A 309 27.39 -9.25 -13.22
N ASN A 310 27.04 -8.05 -13.65
CA ASN A 310 27.99 -6.99 -13.99
C ASN A 310 27.64 -5.72 -13.21
N THR A 311 28.65 -4.94 -12.84
CA THR A 311 28.44 -3.57 -12.33
C THR A 311 28.68 -2.59 -13.47
N GLU A 312 27.64 -1.88 -13.89
CA GLU A 312 27.68 -0.93 -14.99
C GLU A 312 27.91 0.52 -14.51
N VAL A 313 28.08 1.42 -15.48
CA VAL A 313 28.24 2.85 -15.26
C VAL A 313 27.07 3.40 -14.43
N GLY A 314 27.39 4.18 -13.39
CA GLY A 314 26.41 4.65 -12.41
C GLY A 314 26.27 3.75 -11.18
N GLN A 315 27.19 2.78 -11.00
CA GLN A 315 27.20 1.82 -9.89
C GLN A 315 25.91 0.99 -9.84
N ILE A 316 25.36 0.58 -10.99
CA ILE A 316 24.16 -0.27 -11.02
C ILE A 316 24.61 -1.72 -11.23
N ILE A 317 24.12 -2.65 -10.41
CA ILE A 317 24.35 -4.07 -10.65
C ILE A 317 23.29 -4.57 -11.62
N VAL A 318 23.71 -5.07 -12.77
CA VAL A 318 22.86 -5.71 -13.78
C VAL A 318 23.06 -7.21 -13.70
N ALA A 319 21.99 -7.93 -13.36
CA ALA A 319 21.99 -9.38 -13.21
C ALA A 319 21.04 -10.02 -14.23
N ASP A 320 21.59 -10.76 -15.19
CA ASP A 320 20.82 -11.44 -16.23
C ASP A 320 20.25 -12.77 -15.74
N VAL A 321 18.97 -12.99 -15.99
CA VAL A 321 18.25 -14.17 -15.49
C VAL A 321 18.65 -15.42 -16.28
N ASN A 322 19.06 -16.47 -15.56
CA ASN A 322 19.32 -17.78 -16.14
C ASN A 322 18.01 -18.56 -16.36
N ARG A 323 17.35 -18.32 -17.51
CA ARG A 323 16.03 -18.90 -17.82
C ARG A 323 15.97 -20.43 -17.73
N GLN A 324 17.04 -21.11 -18.15
CA GLN A 324 17.11 -22.58 -18.09
C GLN A 324 17.04 -23.05 -16.63
N ARG A 325 17.86 -22.45 -15.77
CA ARG A 325 17.90 -22.83 -14.35
C ARG A 325 16.63 -22.44 -13.59
N ILE A 326 16.00 -21.32 -13.94
CA ILE A 326 14.68 -20.95 -13.41
C ILE A 326 13.63 -22.02 -13.78
N SER A 327 13.63 -22.51 -15.01
CA SER A 327 12.71 -23.60 -15.45
C SER A 327 12.90 -24.87 -14.63
N GLU A 328 14.15 -25.24 -14.31
CA GLU A 328 14.46 -26.40 -13.47
C GLU A 328 13.94 -26.23 -12.03
N PHE A 329 14.11 -25.04 -11.43
CA PHE A 329 13.57 -24.77 -10.09
C PHE A 329 12.04 -24.77 -10.03
N LEU A 330 11.37 -24.46 -11.14
CA LEU A 330 9.92 -24.44 -11.27
C LEU A 330 9.32 -25.79 -11.70
N ALA A 331 10.15 -26.82 -11.88
CA ALA A 331 9.67 -28.15 -12.27
C ALA A 331 8.66 -28.70 -11.25
N PRO A 332 7.56 -29.35 -11.69
CA PRO A 332 6.50 -29.83 -10.79
C PRO A 332 6.96 -30.83 -9.72
N ASN A 333 8.06 -31.56 -9.97
CA ASN A 333 8.65 -32.48 -9.01
C ASN A 333 9.35 -31.78 -7.83
N GLN A 334 9.58 -30.46 -7.93
CA GLN A 334 10.22 -29.60 -6.92
C GLN A 334 11.61 -30.07 -6.48
N GLU A 335 12.27 -30.96 -7.23
CA GLU A 335 13.51 -31.61 -6.79
C GLU A 335 14.67 -30.62 -6.77
N ALA A 336 14.84 -29.84 -7.84
CA ALA A 336 15.87 -28.80 -7.92
C ALA A 336 15.65 -27.71 -6.86
N LEU A 337 14.39 -27.35 -6.58
CA LEU A 337 14.04 -26.40 -5.54
C LEU A 337 14.39 -26.93 -4.14
N TRP A 338 14.13 -28.21 -3.87
CA TRP A 338 14.53 -28.86 -2.63
C TRP A 338 16.06 -28.89 -2.46
N ARG A 339 16.80 -29.25 -3.51
CA ARG A 339 18.28 -29.21 -3.47
C ARG A 339 18.79 -27.80 -3.20
N LEU A 340 18.17 -26.79 -3.81
CA LEU A 340 18.46 -25.38 -3.53
C LEU A 340 18.22 -25.03 -2.05
N ILE A 341 17.11 -25.44 -1.45
CA ILE A 341 16.80 -25.17 -0.04
C ILE A 341 17.81 -25.86 0.90
N ARG A 342 18.15 -27.12 0.60
CA ARG A 342 19.03 -27.99 1.41
C ARG A 342 20.53 -27.72 1.24
N LYS A 343 20.91 -26.86 0.28
CA LYS A 343 22.31 -26.60 -0.10
C LYS A 343 23.03 -27.81 -0.70
N GLU A 344 22.28 -28.72 -1.33
CA GLU A 344 22.82 -29.85 -2.08
C GLU A 344 23.31 -29.36 -3.45
N ARG A 345 24.39 -29.97 -3.96
CA ARG A 345 25.00 -29.62 -5.26
C ARG A 345 24.28 -30.32 -6.41
#